data_AF-A0AAU4KJA5-F1
#
_entry.id   AF-A0AAU4KJA5-F1
#
_cell.length_a   1.000
_cell.length_b   1.000
_cell.length_c   1.000
_cell.angle_alpha   90.00
_cell.angle_beta   90.00
_cell.angle_gamma   90.00
#
_symmetry.space_group_name_H-M   'P 1'
#
loop_
_entity.id
_entity.type
_entity.pdbx_description
1 polymer ?
#
loop_
_entity_poly.entity_id
_entity_poly.type
_entity_poly.pdbx_seq_one_letter_code
_entity_poly.pdbx_strand_id
1 'polypeptide(L)' 'MPTPAWQKSSYCPEGNSCVHVTGERASGAIRLTESGDPSGAILTAAPAAFRSLLGALKEERPRD' A
#
# COMPACT_ATOMS: atom_id res chain seq x y z
N MET A 1 -13.59 15.79 9.31
CA MET A 1 -13.17 15.14 8.05
C MET A 1 -13.02 13.65 8.33
N PRO A 2 -13.62 12.74 7.55
CA PRO A 2 -13.48 11.31 7.82
C PRO A 2 -12.03 10.88 7.62
N THR A 3 -11.45 10.24 8.63
CA THR A 3 -10.12 9.63 8.53
C THR A 3 -10.17 8.51 7.49
N PRO A 4 -9.23 8.45 6.53
CA PRO A 4 -9.17 7.34 5.59
C PRO A 4 -9.07 6.03 6.35
N ALA A 5 -9.90 5.05 6.00
CA ALA A 5 -9.84 3.71 6.58
C ALA A 5 -8.61 2.99 6.01
N TRP A 6 -7.45 3.21 6.63
CA TRP A 6 -6.21 2.53 6.28
C TRP A 6 -6.27 1.06 6.69
N GLN A 7 -5.89 0.18 5.78
CA GLN A 7 -5.74 -1.25 6.01
C GLN A 7 -4.26 -1.54 6.19
N LYS A 8 -3.89 -2.06 7.35
CA LYS A 8 -2.51 -2.53 7.63
C LYS A 8 -2.30 -3.89 6.95
N SER A 9 -1.13 -4.07 6.34
CA SER A 9 -0.69 -5.36 5.84
C SER A 9 -0.67 -6.41 6.96
N SER A 10 -1.09 -7.64 6.64
CA SER A 10 -0.94 -8.80 7.52
C SER A 10 0.52 -9.25 7.66
N TYR A 11 1.38 -8.85 6.71
CA TYR A 11 2.82 -9.10 6.72
C TYR A 11 3.54 -7.90 7.33
N CYS A 12 3.38 -7.74 8.64
CA CYS A 12 3.88 -6.63 9.44
C CYS A 12 4.62 -7.23 10.65
N PRO A 13 5.90 -7.62 10.50
CA PRO A 13 6.70 -8.11 11.61
C PRO A 13 7.01 -6.97 12.59
N GLU A 14 7.58 -7.30 13.75
CA GLU A 14 8.01 -6.31 14.74
C GLU A 14 9.05 -5.34 14.14
N GLY A 15 8.90 -4.03 14.36
CA GLY A 15 9.96 -3.05 14.08
C GLY A 15 9.69 -2.00 12.99
N ASN A 16 8.46 -1.86 12.49
CA ASN A 16 7.97 -0.75 11.63
C ASN A 16 8.01 -0.94 10.11
N SER A 17 8.22 -2.14 9.57
CA SER A 17 8.15 -2.36 8.11
C SER A 17 6.74 -2.73 7.63
N CYS A 18 5.72 -2.01 8.09
CA CYS A 18 4.32 -2.32 7.80
C CYS A 18 3.76 -1.40 6.73
N VAL A 19 3.29 -1.98 5.64
CA VAL A 19 2.60 -1.25 4.58
C VAL A 19 1.14 -1.03 4.97
N HIS A 20 0.64 0.19 4.77
CA HIS A 20 -0.76 0.58 4.88
C HIS A 20 -1.30 0.96 3.51
N VAL A 21 -2.53 0.52 3.21
CA VAL A 21 -3.20 0.80 1.94
C VAL A 21 -4.59 1.33 2.19
N THR A 22 -5.03 2.30 1.39
CA THR A 22 -6.43 2.74 1.39
C THR A 22 -6.88 3.14 0.00
N GLY A 23 -8.19 3.00 -0.26
CA GLY A 23 -8.83 3.54 -1.45
C GLY A 23 -9.38 4.94 -1.16
N GLU A 24 -9.01 5.92 -1.95
CA GLU A 24 -9.55 7.27 -1.85
C GLU A 24 -10.83 7.38 -2.68
N ARG A 25 -11.98 7.54 -2.01
CA ARG A 25 -13.29 7.54 -2.68
C ARG A 25 -13.53 8.73 -3.60
N ALA A 26 -12.91 9.87 -3.33
CA ALA A 26 -13.10 11.10 -4.12
C ALA A 26 -12.36 11.04 -5.46
N SER A 27 -11.10 10.60 -5.45
CA SER A 27 -10.25 10.51 -6.64
C SER A 27 -10.32 9.14 -7.32
N GLY A 28 -10.78 8.10 -6.62
CA GLY A 28 -10.68 6.71 -7.05
C GLY A 28 -9.25 6.16 -6.98
N ALA A 29 -8.30 6.90 -6.42
CA ALA A 29 -6.91 6.50 -6.34
C ALA A 29 -6.65 5.51 -5.19
N ILE A 30 -5.57 4.74 -5.32
CA ILE A 30 -5.02 3.91 -4.24
C ILE A 30 -3.88 4.68 -3.61
N ARG A 31 -3.87 4.75 -2.27
CA ARG A 31 -2.80 5.39 -1.50
C ARG A 31 -2.08 4.36 -0.66
N LEU A 32 -0.76 4.47 -0.62
CA LEU A 32 0.13 3.59 0.13
C LEU A 32 1.08 4.40 0.99
N THR A 33 1.37 3.90 2.18
CA THR A 33 2.38 4.46 3.08
C THR A 33 2.98 3.36 3.95
N GLU A 34 4.19 3.58 4.46
CA GLU A 34 4.89 2.65 5.33
C GLU A 34 4.89 3.18 6.78
N SER A 35 4.63 2.31 7.76
CA SER A 35 4.60 2.69 9.18
C SER A 35 5.93 3.24 9.71
N GLY A 36 7.04 2.83 9.11
CA GLY A 36 8.39 3.19 9.52
C GLY A 36 8.95 4.41 8.82
N ASP A 37 8.19 4.99 7.88
CA ASP A 37 8.64 6.17 7.15
C ASP A 37 8.47 7.44 8.00
N PRO A 38 9.57 8.05 8.51
CA PRO A 38 9.49 9.26 9.31
C PRO A 38 9.12 10.49 8.46
N SER A 39 9.25 10.40 7.13
CA SER A 39 8.87 11.48 6.22
C SER A 39 7.36 11.53 5.97
N GLY A 40 6.64 10.44 6.29
CA GLY A 40 5.21 10.32 6.08
C GLY A 40 4.83 10.38 4.60
N ALA A 41 5.69 9.86 3.72
CA ALA A 41 5.43 9.84 2.30
C ALA A 41 4.20 8.96 1.99
N ILE A 42 3.39 9.46 1.06
CA ILE A 42 2.18 8.77 0.60
C ILE A 42 2.24 8.63 -0.91
N LEU A 43 2.43 7.40 -1.36
CA LEU A 43 2.40 7.06 -2.77
C LEU A 43 0.94 6.99 -3.22
N THR A 44 0.62 7.66 -4.32
CA THR A 44 -0.70 7.63 -4.93
C THR A 44 -0.61 6.95 -6.28
N ALA A 45 -1.43 5.92 -6.49
CA ALA A 45 -1.46 5.13 -7.71
C ALA A 45 -2.87 5.04 -8.30
N ALA A 46 -2.97 5.08 -9.63
CA ALA A 46 -4.19 4.71 -10.31
C ALA A 46 -4.48 3.20 -10.11
N PRO A 47 -5.75 2.77 -10.06
CA PRO A 47 -6.10 1.36 -9.86
C PRO A 47 -5.47 0.40 -10.87
N ALA A 48 -5.29 0.83 -12.13
CA ALA A 48 -4.66 0.03 -13.17
C ALA A 48 -3.16 -0.20 -12.88
N ALA A 49 -2.42 0.86 -12.55
CA ALA A 49 -1.01 0.77 -12.21
C ALA A 49 -0.79 -0.08 -10.95
N PHE A 50 -1.67 0.07 -9.95
CA PHE A 50 -1.60 -0.75 -8.73
C PHE A 50 -1.85 -2.23 -9.02
N ARG A 51 -2.81 -2.56 -9.90
CA ARG A 51 -3.03 -3.95 -10.34
C ARG A 51 -1.82 -4.52 -11.08
N SER A 52 -1.20 -3.76 -11.98
CA SER A 52 0.01 -4.19 -12.70
C SER A 52 1.17 -4.48 -11.74
N LEU A 53 1.38 -3.64 -10.72
CA LEU A 53 2.37 -3.89 -9.67
C LEU A 53 2.09 -5.20 -8.93
N LEU A 54 0.84 -5.42 -8.50
CA LEU A 54 0.46 -6.67 -7.83
C LEU A 54 0.66 -7.91 -8.73
N GLY A 55 0.45 -7.77 -10.04
CA GLY A 55 0.74 -8.81 -11.02
C GLY A 55 2.23 -9.16 -11.03
N ALA A 56 3.08 -8.16 -11.26
CA ALA A 56 4.53 -8.33 -11.28
C ALA A 56 5.07 -8.96 -9.99
N LEU A 57 4.65 -8.48 -8.82
CA LEU A 57 5.08 -9.02 -7.52
C LEU A 57 4.63 -10.48 -7.29
N LYS A 58 3.50 -10.88 -7.86
CA LYS A 58 3.01 -12.27 -7.74
C LYS A 58 3.69 -13.21 -8.73
N GLU A 59 4.02 -12.72 -9.92
CA GLU A 59 4.75 -13.45 -10.96
C GLU A 59 6.23 -13.63 -10.60
N GLU A 60 6.85 -12.67 -9.91
CA GLU A 60 8.21 -12.78 -9.36
C GLU A 60 8.33 -13.80 -8.21
N ARG A 61 7.21 -14.34 -7.72
CA ARG A 61 7.16 -15.35 -6.67
C ARG A 61 7.15 -16.78 -7.26
N PRO A 62 8.27 -17.21 -7.87
CA PRO A 62 8.84 -18.52 -7.59
C PRO A 62 10.23 -18.30 -6.97
N ARG A 63 10.28 -18.10 -5.66
CA ARG A 63 11.50 -18.27 -4.87
C ARG A 63 11.12 -19.10 -3.65
N ASP A 64 11.79 -20.25 -3.58
CA ASP A 64 11.74 -21.30 -2.55
C ASP A 64 11.60 -20.74 -1.12
#